data_AF-A0A7X7X0W0-F1
#
_entry.id   AF-A0A7X7X0W0-F1
#
_cell.length_a   1.000
_cell.length_b   1.000
_cell.length_c   1.000
_cell.angle_alpha   90.00
_cell.angle_beta   90.00
_cell.angle_gamma   90.00
#
_symmetry.space_group_name_H-M   'P 1'
#
loop_
_entity.id
_entity.type
_entity.pdbx_description
1 polymer ?
#
loop_
_entity_poly.entity_id
_entity_poly.type
_entity_poly.pdbx_seq_one_letter_code
_entity_poly.pdbx_strand_id
1 'polypeptide(L)'
;MKNLIYLFIAVCLFSCTRKSLYTIEGRLPSHKYDGQWMYLVPMENANRTNVDSFKIKNGYFEFKGDTERISILRMKPLYRLEMQELLIITEKGVTKVSINKNSVAKGTSQNEALQLWKDKQIAFMQMARKAYEAVRSKHSVKDSLNWIAKINLADKEMKSFSIKLLKQQKANTLGKFLYGQYSFWLSPADKTRLKPLFEAKK
;
A
#
# COMPACT_ATOMS: atom_id res chain seq x y z
N MET A 1 5.52 11.11 -55.31
CA MET A 1 4.48 10.93 -54.26
C MET A 1 4.58 9.58 -53.54
N LYS A 2 4.94 8.46 -54.18
CA LYS A 2 5.15 7.16 -53.51
C LYS A 2 6.23 7.16 -52.41
N ASN A 3 7.32 7.91 -52.61
CA ASN A 3 8.44 7.97 -51.63
C ASN A 3 8.11 8.74 -50.35
N LEU A 4 7.09 9.60 -50.35
CA LEU A 4 6.65 10.34 -49.15
C LEU A 4 5.79 9.46 -48.22
N ILE A 5 5.07 8.49 -48.80
CA ILE A 5 4.23 7.54 -48.06
C ILE A 5 5.10 6.57 -47.25
N TYR A 6 6.22 6.11 -47.83
CA TYR A 6 7.18 5.25 -47.11
C TYR A 6 7.87 5.97 -45.93
N LEU A 7 8.11 7.28 -46.04
CA LEU A 7 8.67 8.09 -44.95
C LEU A 7 7.68 8.24 -43.78
N PHE A 8 6.39 8.38 -44.07
CA PHE A 8 5.34 8.47 -43.04
C PHE A 8 5.12 7.13 -42.31
N ILE A 9 5.20 6.00 -43.01
CA ILE A 9 5.12 4.66 -42.43
C ILE A 9 6.33 4.35 -41.52
N ALA A 10 7.53 4.81 -41.89
CA ALA A 10 8.74 4.62 -41.07
C ALA A 10 8.70 5.41 -39.75
N VAL A 11 8.09 6.60 -39.73
CA VAL A 11 7.95 7.43 -38.51
C VAL A 11 6.91 6.86 -37.54
N CYS A 12 5.88 6.14 -38.03
CA CYS A 12 4.88 5.48 -37.18
C CYS A 12 5.42 4.27 -36.38
N LEU A 13 6.53 3.67 -36.82
CA LEU A 13 7.13 2.50 -36.13
C LEU A 13 7.98 2.87 -34.91
N PHE A 14 8.29 4.17 -34.72
CA PHE A 14 8.90 4.70 -33.50
C PHE A 14 7.85 5.17 -32.48
N SER A 15 6.66 4.55 -32.48
CA SER A 15 5.71 4.75 -31.38
C SER A 15 6.40 4.31 -30.09
N CYS A 16 6.62 5.30 -29.22
CA CYS A 16 7.43 5.20 -28.02
C CYS A 16 6.97 4.01 -27.18
N THR A 17 7.72 2.91 -27.18
CA THR A 17 7.56 1.85 -26.17
C THR A 17 7.95 2.47 -24.84
N ARG A 18 6.97 3.07 -24.14
CA ARG A 18 7.19 3.63 -22.82
C ARG A 18 7.67 2.50 -21.93
N LYS A 19 8.94 2.53 -21.56
CA LYS A 19 9.55 1.53 -20.69
C LYS A 19 8.81 1.59 -19.35
N SER A 20 8.19 0.47 -18.95
CA SER A 20 7.53 0.38 -17.65
C SER A 20 8.55 0.65 -16.54
N LEU A 21 8.21 1.58 -15.65
CA LEU A 21 8.98 1.87 -14.43
C LEU A 21 8.82 0.74 -13.41
N TYR A 22 7.60 0.19 -13.29
CA TYR A 22 7.26 -0.83 -12.31
C TYR A 22 6.64 -2.07 -12.96
N THR A 23 6.77 -3.20 -12.26
CA THR A 23 6.02 -4.43 -12.50
C THR A 23 5.49 -4.94 -11.16
N ILE A 24 4.21 -5.31 -11.12
CA ILE A 24 3.58 -5.98 -9.98
C ILE A 24 3.23 -7.39 -10.43
N GLU A 25 3.86 -8.39 -9.82
CA GLU A 25 3.62 -9.81 -10.08
C GLU A 25 2.80 -10.39 -8.93
N GLY A 26 1.59 -10.85 -9.23
CA GLY A 26 0.63 -11.27 -8.22
C GLY A 26 0.25 -12.73 -8.31
N ARG A 27 0.13 -13.40 -7.16
CA ARG A 27 -0.40 -14.76 -7.05
C ARG A 27 -1.61 -14.85 -6.12
N LEU A 28 -2.56 -15.70 -6.49
CA LEU A 28 -3.73 -16.09 -5.72
C LEU A 28 -3.59 -17.53 -5.20
N PRO A 29 -4.32 -17.93 -4.14
CA PRO A 29 -4.15 -19.24 -3.51
C PRO A 29 -4.78 -20.40 -4.28
N SER A 30 -5.57 -20.11 -5.31
CA SER A 30 -6.33 -21.13 -6.05
C SER A 30 -6.69 -20.65 -7.46
N HIS A 31 -6.78 -21.60 -8.40
CA HIS A 31 -7.26 -21.39 -9.76
C HIS A 31 -8.75 -21.07 -9.84
N LYS A 32 -9.52 -21.20 -8.75
CA LYS A 32 -10.96 -20.85 -8.74
C LYS A 32 -11.24 -19.38 -9.09
N TYR A 33 -10.22 -18.54 -9.03
CA TYR A 33 -10.28 -17.12 -9.38
C TYR A 33 -9.89 -16.83 -10.83
N ASP A 34 -9.52 -17.84 -11.61
CA ASP A 34 -9.21 -17.67 -13.03
C ASP A 34 -10.44 -17.14 -13.79
N GLY A 35 -10.19 -16.25 -14.74
CA GLY A 35 -11.24 -15.54 -15.47
C GLY A 35 -11.87 -14.36 -14.71
N GLN A 36 -11.61 -14.22 -13.40
CA GLN A 36 -11.98 -13.03 -12.64
C GLN A 36 -11.00 -11.87 -12.90
N TRP A 37 -11.40 -10.66 -12.51
CA TRP A 37 -10.59 -9.46 -12.68
C TRP A 37 -9.92 -9.06 -11.37
N MET A 38 -8.61 -8.86 -11.43
CA MET A 38 -7.86 -8.07 -10.46
C MET A 38 -7.84 -6.62 -10.95
N TYR A 39 -8.06 -5.66 -10.05
CA TYR A 39 -8.01 -4.24 -10.37
C TYR A 39 -6.87 -3.58 -9.59
N LEU A 40 -6.13 -2.72 -10.27
CA LEU A 40 -5.16 -1.79 -9.66
C LEU A 40 -5.79 -0.40 -9.66
N VAL A 41 -6.27 0.01 -8.50
CA VAL A 41 -7.07 1.23 -8.36
C VAL A 41 -6.26 2.31 -7.65
N PRO A 42 -6.04 3.49 -8.26
CA PRO A 42 -5.38 4.60 -7.57
C PRO A 42 -6.13 4.96 -6.28
N MET A 43 -5.40 5.25 -5.21
CA MET A 43 -6.04 5.64 -3.95
C MET A 43 -6.72 7.02 -4.05
N GLU A 44 -6.15 7.91 -4.87
CA GLU A 44 -6.66 9.26 -5.10
C GLU A 44 -7.11 9.42 -6.56
N ASN A 45 -8.20 10.16 -6.77
CA ASN A 45 -8.72 10.53 -8.09
C ASN A 45 -8.95 9.34 -9.05
N ALA A 46 -9.36 8.19 -8.51
CA ALA A 46 -9.66 7.01 -9.31
C ALA A 46 -10.80 7.29 -10.32
N ASN A 47 -10.54 6.97 -11.58
CA ASN A 47 -11.49 7.12 -12.67
C ASN A 47 -11.27 6.02 -13.73
N ARG A 48 -12.10 6.01 -14.77
CA ARG A 48 -12.05 4.95 -15.80
C ARG A 48 -10.76 4.92 -16.61
N THR A 49 -10.01 6.01 -16.70
CA THR A 49 -8.79 6.10 -17.52
C THR A 49 -7.52 5.74 -16.75
N ASN A 50 -7.58 5.71 -15.41
CA ASN A 50 -6.40 5.48 -14.58
C ASN A 50 -6.47 4.22 -13.70
N VAL A 51 -7.60 3.51 -13.72
CA VAL A 51 -7.78 2.18 -13.15
C VAL A 51 -7.34 1.14 -14.17
N ASP A 52 -6.42 0.26 -13.76
CA ASP A 52 -5.98 -0.87 -14.56
C ASP A 52 -6.70 -2.15 -14.12
N SER A 53 -6.78 -3.13 -15.01
CA SER A 53 -7.39 -4.42 -14.75
C SER A 53 -6.67 -5.55 -15.46
N PHE A 54 -6.51 -6.68 -14.77
CA PHE A 54 -5.92 -7.88 -15.32
C PHE A 54 -6.88 -9.05 -15.13
N LYS A 55 -7.15 -9.80 -16.21
CA LYS A 55 -7.95 -11.03 -16.13
C LYS A 55 -7.05 -12.16 -15.65
N ILE A 56 -7.30 -12.63 -14.44
CA ILE A 56 -6.49 -13.65 -13.76
C ILE A 56 -6.45 -14.91 -14.61
N LYS A 57 -5.25 -15.47 -14.77
CA LYS A 57 -5.00 -16.73 -15.47
C LYS A 57 -3.98 -17.54 -14.69
N ASN A 58 -4.24 -18.82 -14.48
CA ASN A 58 -3.36 -19.72 -13.73
C ASN A 58 -3.02 -19.21 -12.31
N GLY A 59 -4.01 -18.60 -11.63
CA GLY A 59 -3.84 -18.00 -10.31
C GLY A 59 -2.89 -16.79 -10.29
N TYR A 60 -2.61 -16.20 -11.45
CA TYR A 60 -1.61 -15.14 -11.62
C TYR A 60 -2.21 -13.88 -12.23
N PHE A 61 -1.65 -12.74 -11.85
CA PHE A 61 -1.86 -11.45 -12.51
C PHE A 61 -0.58 -10.64 -12.60
N GLU A 62 -0.53 -9.71 -13.56
CA GLU A 62 0.58 -8.78 -13.73
C GLU A 62 0.05 -7.37 -14.03
N PHE A 63 0.67 -6.35 -13.41
CA PHE A 63 0.50 -4.97 -13.83
C PHE A 63 1.85 -4.36 -14.17
N LYS A 64 1.90 -3.55 -15.24
CA LYS A 64 3.07 -2.80 -15.67
C LYS A 64 2.67 -1.36 -15.92
N GLY A 65 3.50 -0.42 -15.50
CA GLY A 65 3.24 0.99 -15.74
C GLY A 65 4.44 1.87 -15.43
N ASP A 66 4.24 3.17 -15.60
CA ASP A 66 5.28 4.20 -15.50
C ASP A 66 5.02 5.23 -14.38
N THR A 67 3.85 5.18 -13.76
CA THR A 67 3.40 6.16 -12.78
C THR A 67 3.53 5.62 -11.35
N GLU A 68 4.39 6.24 -10.54
CA GLU A 68 4.47 5.97 -9.10
C GLU A 68 3.35 6.68 -8.34
N ARG A 69 2.58 5.91 -7.58
CA ARG A 69 1.45 6.36 -6.77
C ARG A 69 1.05 5.27 -5.77
N ILE A 70 0.18 5.62 -4.85
CA ILE A 70 -0.49 4.63 -4.02
C ILE A 70 -1.69 4.09 -4.76
N SER A 71 -1.84 2.78 -4.72
CA SER A 71 -2.95 2.05 -5.33
C SER A 71 -3.43 0.95 -4.40
N ILE A 72 -4.61 0.43 -4.69
CA ILE A 72 -5.25 -0.67 -4.00
C ILE A 72 -5.41 -1.79 -5.02
N LEU A 73 -4.83 -2.96 -4.71
CA LEU A 73 -5.12 -4.20 -5.41
C LEU A 73 -6.38 -4.81 -4.82
N ARG A 74 -7.39 -5.01 -5.67
CA ARG A 74 -8.67 -5.55 -5.25
C ARG A 74 -9.39 -6.32 -6.33
N MET A 75 -10.24 -7.24 -5.88
CA MET A 75 -11.20 -7.93 -6.73
C MET A 75 -12.61 -7.36 -6.50
N LYS A 76 -13.61 -7.92 -7.19
CA LYS A 76 -15.03 -7.57 -6.98
C LYS A 76 -15.44 -7.79 -5.51
N PRO A 77 -16.41 -7.01 -4.99
CA PRO A 77 -16.80 -7.04 -3.58
C PRO A 77 -17.08 -8.43 -2.99
N LEU A 78 -17.65 -9.35 -3.77
CA LEU A 78 -17.95 -10.73 -3.36
C LEU A 78 -16.73 -11.46 -2.77
N TYR A 79 -15.53 -11.19 -3.29
CA TYR A 79 -14.31 -11.87 -2.86
C TYR A 79 -13.64 -11.22 -1.63
N ARG A 80 -14.12 -10.07 -1.17
CA ARG A 80 -13.54 -9.34 -0.02
C ARG A 80 -13.71 -10.08 1.31
N LEU A 81 -14.65 -11.02 1.37
CA LEU A 81 -14.85 -11.89 2.53
C LEU A 81 -13.78 -13.00 2.60
N GLU A 82 -13.18 -13.36 1.46
CA GLU A 82 -12.18 -14.41 1.37
C GLU A 82 -10.75 -13.88 1.32
N MET A 83 -10.57 -12.67 0.79
CA MET A 83 -9.27 -12.08 0.51
C MET A 83 -9.23 -10.61 0.91
N GLN A 84 -8.11 -10.21 1.47
CA GLN A 84 -7.85 -8.85 1.89
C GLN A 84 -7.38 -8.01 0.70
N GLU A 85 -8.00 -6.85 0.47
CA GLU A 85 -7.49 -5.84 -0.46
C GLU A 85 -6.10 -5.36 0.01
N LEU A 86 -5.19 -5.10 -0.92
CA LEU A 86 -3.81 -4.77 -0.58
C LEU A 86 -3.47 -3.35 -1.04
N LEU A 87 -3.11 -2.50 -0.08
CA LEU A 87 -2.48 -1.22 -0.35
C LEU A 87 -1.06 -1.45 -0.88
N ILE A 88 -0.70 -0.79 -1.98
CA ILE A 88 0.58 -0.98 -2.68
C ILE A 88 1.06 0.36 -3.25
N ILE A 89 2.36 0.50 -3.41
CA ILE A 89 3.00 1.62 -4.10
C ILE A 89 3.54 1.12 -5.44
N THR A 90 3.19 1.80 -6.52
CA THR A 90 3.65 1.47 -7.87
C THR A 90 5.04 2.06 -8.16
N GLU A 91 6.00 1.79 -7.27
CA GLU A 91 7.38 2.29 -7.38
C GLU A 91 8.24 1.50 -8.35
N LYS A 92 9.36 2.09 -8.77
CA LYS A 92 10.29 1.47 -9.70
C LYS A 92 10.77 0.10 -9.20
N GLY A 93 10.71 -0.90 -10.07
CA GLY A 93 11.19 -2.26 -9.79
C GLY A 93 10.08 -3.31 -9.89
N VAL A 94 10.34 -4.49 -9.33
CA VAL A 94 9.42 -5.63 -9.36
C VAL A 94 8.87 -5.88 -7.96
N THR A 95 7.59 -5.61 -7.77
CA THR A 95 6.88 -5.93 -6.53
C THR A 95 6.19 -7.27 -6.67
N LYS A 96 6.49 -8.21 -5.77
CA LYS A 96 5.84 -9.51 -5.68
C LYS A 96 4.72 -9.48 -4.66
N VAL A 97 3.53 -9.89 -5.07
CA VAL A 97 2.30 -9.82 -4.29
C VAL A 97 1.71 -11.21 -4.12
N SER A 98 1.21 -11.49 -2.92
CA SER A 98 0.32 -12.61 -2.66
C SER A 98 -1.01 -12.08 -2.14
N ILE A 99 -2.11 -12.33 -2.86
CA ILE A 99 -3.45 -11.94 -2.46
C ILE A 99 -4.12 -13.11 -1.75
N ASN A 100 -4.44 -12.94 -0.47
CA ASN A 100 -4.95 -13.99 0.42
C ASN A 100 -5.83 -13.36 1.52
N LYS A 101 -6.26 -14.15 2.51
CA LYS A 101 -6.83 -13.63 3.77
C LYS A 101 -5.95 -12.56 4.42
N ASN A 102 -4.63 -12.75 4.35
CA ASN A 102 -3.62 -11.77 4.76
C ASN A 102 -2.71 -11.49 3.56
N SER A 103 -3.10 -10.54 2.72
CA SER A 103 -2.36 -10.20 1.51
C SER A 103 -1.03 -9.51 1.85
N VAL A 104 0.02 -9.74 1.07
CA VAL A 104 1.36 -9.19 1.32
C VAL A 104 2.03 -8.72 0.04
N ALA A 105 2.89 -7.69 0.16
CA ALA A 105 3.77 -7.21 -0.91
C ALA A 105 5.24 -7.18 -0.44
N LYS A 106 6.17 -7.44 -1.38
CA LYS A 106 7.62 -7.37 -1.13
C LYS A 106 8.41 -7.12 -2.43
N GLY A 107 9.71 -6.87 -2.33
CA GLY A 107 10.60 -6.78 -3.49
C GLY A 107 10.96 -5.36 -3.92
N THR A 108 10.34 -4.34 -3.31
CA THR A 108 10.70 -2.93 -3.49
C THR A 108 10.66 -2.20 -2.14
N SER A 109 11.45 -1.14 -2.01
CA SER A 109 11.78 -0.56 -0.71
C SER A 109 10.60 0.12 -0.01
N GLN A 110 9.76 0.86 -0.72
CA GLN A 110 8.56 1.46 -0.15
C GLN A 110 7.49 0.40 0.16
N ASN A 111 7.33 -0.63 -0.68
CA ASN A 111 6.38 -1.71 -0.37
C ASN A 111 6.80 -2.56 0.83
N GLU A 112 8.10 -2.80 1.03
CA GLU A 112 8.60 -3.46 2.24
C GLU A 112 8.38 -2.61 3.49
N ALA A 113 8.62 -1.30 3.41
CA ALA A 113 8.33 -0.37 4.48
C ALA A 113 6.81 -0.28 4.77
N LEU A 114 5.98 -0.31 3.74
CA LEU A 114 4.52 -0.33 3.86
C LEU A 114 4.03 -1.64 4.50
N GLN A 115 4.64 -2.78 4.15
CA GLN A 115 4.32 -4.06 4.77
C GLN A 115 4.71 -4.07 6.25
N LEU A 116 5.90 -3.57 6.61
CA LEU A 116 6.32 -3.44 8.01
C LEU A 116 5.37 -2.54 8.80
N TRP A 117 4.95 -1.42 8.22
CA TRP A 117 3.96 -0.53 8.81
C TRP A 117 2.62 -1.24 9.06
N LYS A 118 2.12 -1.95 8.04
CA LYS A 118 0.89 -2.74 8.13
C LYS A 118 0.96 -3.78 9.24
N ASP A 119 2.06 -4.54 9.31
CA ASP A 119 2.23 -5.59 10.33
C ASP A 119 2.22 -5.01 11.74
N LYS A 120 2.87 -3.85 11.94
CA LYS A 120 2.83 -3.12 13.21
C LYS A 120 1.42 -2.67 13.57
N GLN A 121 0.68 -2.11 12.61
CA GLN A 121 -0.71 -1.68 12.83
C GLN A 121 -1.62 -2.86 13.22
N ILE A 122 -1.51 -3.99 12.52
CA ILE A 122 -2.26 -5.20 12.83
C ILE A 122 -1.94 -5.69 14.25
N ALA A 123 -0.67 -5.77 14.62
CA ALA A 123 -0.26 -6.19 15.95
C ALA A 123 -0.81 -5.28 17.05
N PHE A 124 -0.76 -3.97 16.84
CA PHE A 124 -1.32 -2.99 17.77
C PHE A 124 -2.85 -3.14 17.90
N MET A 125 -3.56 -3.24 16.78
CA MET A 125 -5.03 -3.43 16.79
C MET A 125 -5.43 -4.74 17.48
N GLN A 126 -4.69 -5.82 17.27
CA GLN A 126 -4.93 -7.09 17.96
C GLN A 126 -4.74 -6.97 19.49
N MET A 127 -3.72 -6.23 19.93
CA MET A 127 -3.50 -5.96 21.35
C MET A 127 -4.63 -5.11 21.94
N ALA A 128 -5.01 -4.03 21.25
CA ALA A 128 -6.12 -3.15 21.64
C ALA A 128 -7.44 -3.92 21.79
N ARG A 129 -7.74 -4.82 20.85
CA ARG A 129 -8.91 -5.69 20.92
C ARG A 129 -8.89 -6.60 22.15
N LYS A 130 -7.77 -7.28 22.42
CA LYS A 130 -7.63 -8.14 23.60
C LYS A 130 -7.79 -7.36 24.91
N ALA A 131 -7.23 -6.15 24.97
CA ALA A 131 -7.39 -5.26 26.12
C ALA A 131 -8.86 -4.87 26.33
N TYR A 132 -9.57 -4.50 25.26
CA TYR A 132 -10.99 -4.19 25.32
C TYR A 132 -11.84 -5.37 25.78
N GLU A 133 -11.59 -6.58 25.25
CA GLU A 133 -12.27 -7.81 25.65
C GLU A 133 -12.05 -8.13 27.14
N ALA A 134 -10.83 -7.95 27.65
CA ALA A 134 -10.51 -8.16 29.06
C ALA A 134 -11.22 -7.16 30.00
N VAL A 135 -11.27 -5.88 29.64
CA VAL A 135 -11.99 -4.87 30.44
C VAL A 135 -13.50 -5.15 30.46
N ARG A 136 -14.06 -5.61 29.34
CA ARG A 136 -15.50 -5.88 29.22
C ARG A 136 -15.96 -7.15 29.94
N SER A 137 -15.10 -8.16 30.07
CA SER A 137 -15.46 -9.48 30.62
C SER A 137 -15.42 -9.58 32.15
N LYS A 138 -15.53 -8.45 32.89
CA LYS A 138 -15.52 -8.37 34.36
C LYS A 138 -14.23 -8.91 35.02
N HIS A 139 -13.08 -8.75 34.36
CA HIS A 139 -11.79 -9.00 35.01
C HIS A 139 -11.59 -8.09 36.24
N SER A 140 -10.69 -8.49 37.14
CA SER A 140 -10.36 -7.69 38.31
C SER A 140 -9.86 -6.30 37.91
N VAL A 141 -10.00 -5.31 38.80
CA VAL A 141 -9.47 -3.95 38.58
C VAL A 141 -7.97 -3.99 38.24
N LYS A 142 -7.22 -4.87 38.91
CA LYS A 142 -5.78 -5.08 38.67
C LYS A 142 -5.49 -5.55 37.24
N ASP A 143 -6.28 -6.47 36.71
CA ASP A 143 -6.12 -6.97 35.34
C ASP A 143 -6.44 -5.88 34.31
N SER A 144 -7.49 -5.09 34.57
CA SER A 144 -7.84 -3.94 33.72
C SER A 144 -6.71 -2.90 33.69
N LEU A 145 -6.13 -2.57 34.84
CA LEU A 145 -4.97 -1.66 34.93
C LEU A 145 -3.74 -2.20 34.19
N ASN A 146 -3.46 -3.51 34.27
CA ASN A 146 -2.37 -4.15 33.54
C ASN A 146 -2.57 -4.03 32.02
N TRP A 147 -3.80 -4.20 31.52
CA TRP A 147 -4.10 -4.03 30.10
C TRP A 147 -3.97 -2.58 29.64
N ILE A 148 -4.45 -1.63 30.45
CA ILE A 148 -4.27 -0.19 30.18
C ILE A 148 -2.77 0.16 30.07
N ALA A 149 -1.95 -0.33 31.00
CA ALA A 149 -0.51 -0.11 30.97
C ALA A 149 0.15 -0.67 29.69
N LYS A 150 -0.23 -1.88 29.27
CA LYS A 150 0.27 -2.50 28.02
C LYS A 150 -0.10 -1.68 26.79
N ILE A 151 -1.34 -1.18 26.70
CA ILE A 151 -1.77 -0.35 25.57
C ILE A 151 -1.04 0.99 25.54
N ASN A 152 -0.86 1.64 26.69
CA ASN A 152 -0.11 2.89 26.77
C ASN A 152 1.35 2.71 26.32
N LEU A 153 1.99 1.59 26.68
CA LEU A 153 3.32 1.26 26.20
C LEU A 153 3.35 1.03 24.69
N ALA A 154 2.42 0.22 24.17
CA ALA A 154 2.32 -0.07 22.74
C ALA A 154 2.02 1.18 21.90
N ASP A 155 1.21 2.11 22.40
CA ASP A 155 0.95 3.40 21.75
C ASP A 155 2.22 4.25 21.66
N LYS A 156 2.99 4.34 22.75
CA LYS A 156 4.29 5.04 22.75
C LYS A 156 5.28 4.43 21.77
N GLU A 157 5.34 3.10 21.69
CA GLU A 157 6.17 2.38 20.71
C GLU A 157 5.71 2.64 19.28
N MET A 158 4.39 2.60 19.02
CA MET A 158 3.80 2.87 17.71
C MET A 158 4.10 4.30 17.26
N LYS A 159 3.97 5.28 18.15
CA LYS A 159 4.32 6.67 17.86
C LYS A 159 5.80 6.83 17.52
N SER A 160 6.68 6.20 18.30
CA SER A 160 8.13 6.23 18.07
C SER A 160 8.51 5.59 16.74
N PHE A 161 7.90 4.44 16.43
CA PHE A 161 8.04 3.76 15.14
C PHE A 161 7.56 4.63 13.98
N SER A 162 6.37 5.23 14.10
CA SER A 162 5.77 6.08 13.06
C SER A 162 6.66 7.28 12.75
N ILE A 163 7.19 7.96 13.77
CA ILE A 163 8.13 9.08 13.59
C ILE A 163 9.42 8.62 12.92
N LYS A 164 9.98 7.47 13.33
CA LYS A 164 11.19 6.90 12.71
C LYS A 164 10.95 6.57 11.23
N LEU A 165 9.83 5.93 10.92
CA LEU A 165 9.44 5.58 9.56
C LEU A 165 9.28 6.82 8.69
N LEU A 166 8.59 7.86 9.17
CA LEU A 166 8.45 9.13 8.47
C LEU A 166 9.81 9.78 8.14
N LYS A 167 10.77 9.75 9.08
CA LYS A 167 12.13 10.27 8.85
C LYS A 167 12.89 9.46 7.80
N GLN A 168 12.69 8.14 7.76
CA GLN A 168 13.33 7.25 6.79
C GLN A 168 12.75 7.43 5.39
N GLN A 169 11.42 7.52 5.28
CA GLN A 169 10.72 7.61 4.00
C GLN A 169 10.76 9.04 3.39
N LYS A 170 10.83 10.09 4.23
CA LYS A 170 10.87 11.50 3.79
C LYS A 170 9.74 11.81 2.80
N ALA A 171 9.94 12.74 1.87
CA ALA A 171 8.94 13.12 0.86
C ALA A 171 8.72 12.11 -0.30
N ASN A 172 9.09 10.83 -0.14
CA ASN A 172 8.71 9.81 -1.13
C ASN A 172 7.20 9.51 -1.05
N THR A 173 6.70 8.65 -1.94
CA THR A 173 5.28 8.35 -2.07
C THR A 173 4.69 7.78 -0.78
N LEU A 174 5.36 6.80 -0.15
CA LEU A 174 4.94 6.25 1.15
C LEU A 174 4.94 7.31 2.25
N GLY A 175 6.02 8.08 2.34
CA GLY A 175 6.23 9.04 3.41
C GLY A 175 5.20 10.15 3.37
N LYS A 176 4.89 10.71 2.19
CA LYS A 176 3.83 11.72 2.03
C LYS A 176 2.48 11.20 2.49
N PHE A 177 2.14 9.97 2.12
CA PHE A 177 0.90 9.33 2.53
C PHE A 177 0.81 9.13 4.03
N LEU A 178 1.84 8.52 4.63
CA LEU A 178 1.86 8.30 6.07
C LEU A 178 1.87 9.62 6.84
N TYR A 179 2.55 10.65 6.33
CA TYR A 179 2.55 11.97 6.95
C TYR A 179 1.13 12.56 6.97
N GLY A 180 0.38 12.42 5.88
CA GLY A 180 -1.05 12.76 5.82
C GLY A 180 -1.87 12.01 6.87
N GLN A 181 -1.71 10.69 6.96
CA GLN A 181 -2.43 9.85 7.93
C GLN A 181 -2.13 10.20 9.40
N TYR A 182 -0.87 10.52 9.71
CA TYR A 182 -0.44 10.81 11.07
C TYR A 182 -0.55 12.28 11.47
N SER A 183 -0.77 13.18 10.51
CA SER A 183 -0.79 14.63 10.74
C SER A 183 -1.70 15.06 11.88
N PHE A 184 -2.81 14.36 12.12
CA PHE A 184 -3.69 14.64 13.26
C PHE A 184 -3.07 14.27 14.62
N TRP A 185 -2.39 13.12 14.70
CA TRP A 185 -1.89 12.51 15.95
C TRP A 185 -0.49 12.99 16.39
N LEU A 186 0.24 13.68 15.52
CA LEU A 186 1.55 14.23 15.85
C LEU A 186 1.43 15.38 16.84
N SER A 187 2.35 15.44 17.82
CA SER A 187 2.44 16.60 18.71
C SER A 187 2.85 17.85 17.93
N PRO A 188 2.56 19.08 18.40
CA PRO A 188 3.02 20.30 17.76
C PRO A 188 4.55 20.31 17.53
N ALA A 189 5.33 19.85 18.51
CA ALA A 189 6.78 19.72 18.39
C ALA A 189 7.20 18.71 17.31
N ASP A 190 6.52 17.57 17.22
CA ASP A 190 6.78 16.57 16.17
C ASP A 190 6.44 17.11 14.79
N LYS A 191 5.32 17.84 14.63
CA LYS A 191 4.94 18.50 13.38
C LYS A 191 6.02 19.47 12.94
N THR A 192 6.45 20.38 13.81
CA THR A 192 7.52 21.35 13.52
C THR A 192 8.81 20.67 13.09
N ARG A 193 9.18 19.56 13.74
CA ARG A 193 10.40 18.81 13.41
C ARG A 193 10.30 18.02 12.09
N LEU A 194 9.14 17.50 11.76
CA LEU A 194 8.94 16.65 10.57
C LEU A 194 8.60 17.46 9.33
N LYS A 195 7.89 18.59 9.47
CA LYS A 195 7.43 19.45 8.37
C LYS A 195 8.51 19.73 7.30
N PRO A 196 9.77 20.10 7.64
CA PRO A 196 10.81 20.35 6.65
C PRO A 196 11.18 19.14 5.76
N LEU A 197 10.87 17.90 6.19
CA LEU A 197 11.14 16.69 5.42
C LEU A 197 10.11 16.44 4.31
N PHE A 198 8.94 17.09 4.40
CA PHE A 198 7.80 16.88 3.50
C PHE A 198 7.45 18.11 2.67
N GLU A 199 7.92 19.29 3.10
CA GLU A 199 7.91 20.52 2.32
C GLU A 199 9.17 20.56 1.44
N ALA A 200 9.10 20.06 0.22
CA ALA A 200 10.15 20.34 -0.76
C ALA A 200 10.04 21.81 -1.19
N LYS A 201 11.18 22.54 -1.14
CA LYS A 201 11.37 23.77 -1.93
C LYS A 201 11.02 23.44 -3.38
N LYS A 202 10.03 24.15 -3.93
CA LYS A 202 9.75 24.15 -5.36
C LYS A 202 11.00 24.55 -6.14
#